data_AF-A0AAW1P2L8-F1
#
_entry.id   AF-A0AAW1P2L8-F1
#
_cell.length_a   1.000
_cell.length_b   1.000
_cell.length_c   1.000
_cell.angle_alpha   90.00
_cell.angle_beta   90.00
_cell.angle_gamma   90.00
#
_symmetry.space_group_name_H-M   'P 1'
#
loop_
_entity.id
_entity.type
_entity.pdbx_description
1 polymer ?
#
loop_
_entity_poly.entity_id
_entity_poly.type
_entity_poly.pdbx_seq_one_letter_code
_entity_poly.pdbx_strand_id
1 'polypeptide(L)'
;MKLLSQGLSSGLAGTRAAPPARSTRLIVQARRTVAEKFKNKSEPNWKLDDPKRLYEIGGYRWLPLSTFEPPEYLDGSLPGDRGFDPFRLGALWGNPPNEGDDATSRVGWLLEGELYNGRLAMLAAVGILTVELLGRGPFWKAVDTTQWSGPGYVVGIVLFHLVFALLEKNRIESFEETGEAGHFGFAPFDPLGQVSDYNRQAEVRNARTAMLAVLGFATQAWVTGKGPLENAYDHYTDPFGANVFTYGEKGYYVAGFVVAFAAVMHLVEGETVIVARDSIRWLSGSQQADKVSS
;
A
#
# COMPACT_ATOMS: atom_id res chain seq x y z
N MET A 1 43.83 -73.65 -15.57
CA MET A 1 43.37 -73.92 -16.95
C MET A 1 41.86 -73.81 -16.96
N LYS A 2 41.31 -72.71 -17.52
CA LYS A 2 39.87 -72.41 -17.74
C LYS A 2 38.98 -72.30 -16.47
N LEU A 3 37.93 -71.48 -16.36
CA LEU A 3 37.32 -70.36 -17.08
C LEU A 3 36.15 -69.92 -16.15
N LEU A 4 36.01 -68.61 -15.88
CA LEU A 4 34.77 -67.82 -15.92
C LEU A 4 33.42 -68.41 -15.40
N SER A 5 32.71 -67.64 -14.54
CA SER A 5 31.38 -67.05 -14.83
C SER A 5 30.42 -66.93 -13.62
N GLN A 6 30.10 -65.67 -13.26
CA GLN A 6 28.80 -65.14 -12.73
C GLN A 6 28.32 -65.64 -11.35
N GLY A 7 27.70 -64.85 -10.45
CA GLY A 7 27.22 -63.47 -10.46
C GLY A 7 26.23 -63.28 -9.28
N LEU A 8 26.26 -62.07 -8.70
CA LEU A 8 25.28 -61.41 -7.81
C LEU A 8 25.05 -61.85 -6.35
N SER A 9 25.06 -60.80 -5.52
CA SER A 9 25.03 -60.69 -4.06
C SER A 9 23.64 -60.36 -3.50
N SER A 10 23.33 -60.81 -2.28
CA SER A 10 22.60 -60.00 -1.26
C SER A 10 22.36 -60.78 0.04
N GLY A 11 22.52 -60.10 1.19
CA GLY A 11 21.63 -60.30 2.34
C GLY A 11 22.20 -60.89 3.65
N LEU A 12 22.06 -60.07 4.71
CA LEU A 12 21.76 -60.42 6.13
C LEU A 12 22.89 -60.81 7.10
N ALA A 13 23.09 -59.98 8.14
CA ALA A 13 22.69 -60.26 9.54
C ALA A 13 23.23 -59.17 10.49
N GLY A 14 22.41 -58.69 11.44
CA GLY A 14 22.70 -57.52 12.27
C GLY A 14 23.03 -57.79 13.74
N THR A 15 23.21 -56.70 14.52
CA THR A 15 23.13 -56.66 16.00
C THR A 15 22.76 -55.25 16.49
N ARG A 16 21.87 -55.16 17.50
CA ARG A 16 21.27 -53.95 18.10
C ARG A 16 22.26 -53.10 18.94
N ALA A 17 22.06 -51.78 18.94
CA ALA A 17 22.57 -50.82 19.95
C ALA A 17 21.48 -49.82 20.35
N ALA A 18 21.50 -49.36 21.62
CA ALA A 18 20.46 -48.58 22.31
C ALA A 18 20.22 -47.16 21.72
N PRO A 19 19.02 -46.55 21.89
CA PRO A 19 18.75 -45.22 21.35
C PRO A 19 19.37 -44.12 22.23
N PRO A 20 20.11 -43.14 21.67
CA PRO A 20 20.54 -41.98 22.45
C PRO A 20 19.38 -40.98 22.61
N ALA A 21 19.21 -40.49 23.84
CA ALA A 21 18.23 -39.48 24.21
C ALA A 21 18.43 -38.18 23.41
N ARG A 22 17.45 -37.82 22.58
CA ARG A 22 17.47 -36.59 21.78
C ARG A 22 16.96 -35.42 22.62
N SER A 23 17.87 -34.73 23.30
CA SER A 23 17.63 -33.39 23.85
C SER A 23 17.54 -32.38 22.71
N THR A 24 16.33 -32.10 22.23
CA THR A 24 16.09 -31.03 21.26
C THR A 24 16.10 -29.68 21.98
N ARG A 25 17.28 -29.15 22.32
CA ARG A 25 17.41 -27.71 22.55
C ARG A 25 17.41 -27.04 21.18
N LEU A 26 16.25 -26.51 20.77
CA LEU A 26 16.17 -25.52 19.71
C LEU A 26 16.94 -24.28 20.18
N ILE A 27 18.20 -24.18 19.77
CA ILE A 27 18.93 -22.91 19.86
C ILE A 27 18.32 -22.03 18.78
N VAL A 28 17.46 -21.09 19.20
CA VAL A 28 17.00 -20.00 18.32
C VAL A 28 18.22 -19.14 18.04
N GLN A 29 18.94 -19.43 16.95
CA GLN A 29 19.87 -18.48 16.38
C GLN A 29 19.04 -17.32 15.82
N ALA A 30 18.92 -16.24 16.59
CA ALA A 30 18.41 -14.98 16.08
C ALA A 30 19.21 -14.61 14.82
N ARG A 31 18.46 -14.41 13.75
CA ARG A 31 18.92 -14.46 12.36
C ARG A 31 19.67 -13.18 12.00
N ARG A 32 20.98 -13.14 12.30
CA ARG A 32 21.92 -12.06 11.94
C ARG A 32 21.94 -11.73 10.43
N THR A 33 21.40 -12.61 9.59
CA THR A 33 21.39 -12.44 8.12
C THR A 33 20.42 -11.36 7.62
N VAL A 34 19.40 -10.96 8.40
CA VAL A 34 18.43 -9.95 7.95
C VAL A 34 19.07 -8.56 7.96
N ALA A 35 19.78 -8.22 9.04
CA ALA A 35 20.49 -6.95 9.16
C ALA A 35 21.65 -6.80 8.14
N GLU A 36 22.31 -7.90 7.75
CA GLU A 36 23.32 -7.85 6.68
C GLU A 36 22.72 -7.66 5.28
N LYS A 37 21.49 -8.11 5.04
CA LYS A 37 20.82 -7.95 3.74
C LYS A 37 20.56 -6.48 3.42
N PHE A 38 20.17 -5.69 4.41
CA PHE A 38 19.94 -4.24 4.28
C PHE A 38 21.23 -3.41 4.15
N LYS A 39 22.40 -3.97 4.53
CA LYS A 39 23.69 -3.28 4.46
C LYS A 39 24.37 -3.32 3.09
N ASN A 40 23.98 -4.27 2.22
CA ASN A 40 24.67 -4.55 0.96
C ASN A 40 23.83 -4.23 -0.30
N LYS A 41 22.69 -3.54 -0.17
CA LYS A 41 21.85 -3.17 -1.31
C LYS A 41 22.35 -1.86 -1.92
N SER A 42 22.68 -1.88 -3.22
CA SER A 42 23.08 -0.68 -3.98
C SER A 42 21.88 0.18 -4.42
N GLU A 43 20.68 -0.36 -4.30
CA GLU A 43 19.42 0.31 -4.61
C GLU A 43 18.70 0.74 -3.34
N PRO A 44 17.84 1.78 -3.39
CA PRO A 44 17.06 2.19 -2.25
C PRO A 44 16.26 1.03 -1.67
N ASN A 45 16.24 0.93 -0.34
CA ASN A 45 15.62 -0.21 0.35
C ASN A 45 14.11 -0.33 0.07
N TRP A 46 13.43 0.75 -0.31
CA TRP A 46 12.00 0.77 -0.65
C TRP A 46 11.64 0.05 -1.97
N LYS A 47 12.60 -0.22 -2.86
CA LYS A 47 12.36 -1.04 -4.07
C LYS A 47 12.18 -2.51 -3.70
N LEU A 48 11.21 -3.17 -4.31
CA LEU A 48 11.00 -4.62 -4.13
C LEU A 48 12.20 -5.41 -4.67
N ASP A 49 12.66 -6.42 -3.92
CA ASP A 49 13.77 -7.29 -4.36
C ASP A 49 13.34 -8.19 -5.53
N ASP A 50 12.09 -8.67 -5.46
CA ASP A 50 11.43 -9.44 -6.49
C ASP A 50 10.02 -8.87 -6.66
N PRO A 51 9.74 -8.07 -7.71
CA PRO A 51 8.43 -7.54 -8.00
C PRO A 51 7.49 -8.66 -8.50
N LYS A 52 7.34 -9.73 -7.72
CA LYS A 52 6.28 -10.70 -7.88
C LYS A 52 4.97 -10.00 -7.55
N ARG A 53 4.16 -9.83 -8.59
CA ARG A 53 2.77 -9.43 -8.45
C ARG A 53 2.06 -10.39 -7.53
N LEU A 54 1.46 -9.88 -6.47
CA LEU A 54 0.66 -10.74 -5.62
C LEU A 54 -0.64 -11.27 -6.26
N TYR A 55 -0.96 -10.91 -7.50
CA TYR A 55 -2.18 -11.36 -8.16
C TYR A 55 -1.98 -11.41 -9.68
N GLU A 56 -1.87 -12.61 -10.24
CA GLU A 56 -2.17 -12.87 -11.67
C GLU A 56 -3.68 -12.72 -11.97
N ILE A 57 -4.49 -12.37 -10.96
CA ILE A 57 -5.92 -12.07 -11.07
C ILE A 57 -6.10 -10.56 -10.80
N GLY A 58 -5.90 -9.74 -11.83
CA GLY A 58 -5.97 -8.27 -11.77
C GLY A 58 -4.72 -7.64 -12.40
N GLY A 59 -4.87 -7.06 -13.59
CA GLY A 59 -3.75 -6.62 -14.42
C GLY A 59 -2.78 -5.62 -13.75
N TYR A 60 -1.57 -5.48 -14.31
CA TYR A 60 -0.91 -4.20 -14.60
C TYR A 60 -1.25 -2.99 -13.73
N ARG A 61 -2.48 -2.55 -13.97
CA ARG A 61 -2.88 -1.17 -14.11
C ARG A 61 -4.12 -0.94 -13.26
N TRP A 62 -4.28 0.28 -12.79
CA TRP A 62 -5.44 0.71 -12.01
C TRP A 62 -6.74 0.65 -12.83
N LEU A 63 -6.67 0.87 -14.15
CA LEU A 63 -7.72 0.56 -15.11
C LEU A 63 -7.44 -0.78 -15.80
N PRO A 64 -8.39 -1.72 -15.84
CA PRO A 64 -8.25 -2.98 -16.57
C PRO A 64 -8.42 -2.83 -18.09
N LEU A 65 -8.61 -1.62 -18.62
CA LEU A 65 -8.80 -1.34 -20.05
C LEU A 65 -7.44 -1.30 -20.78
N SER A 66 -7.39 -1.94 -21.95
CA SER A 66 -6.14 -2.36 -22.62
C SER A 66 -5.24 -1.23 -23.14
N THR A 67 -5.71 0.01 -23.19
CA THR A 67 -5.06 1.10 -23.94
C THR A 67 -4.25 2.09 -23.09
N PHE A 68 -4.36 2.03 -21.75
CA PHE A 68 -3.68 3.00 -20.87
C PHE A 68 -2.21 2.61 -20.62
N GLU A 69 -1.24 3.32 -21.19
CA GLU A 69 0.18 3.11 -20.87
C GLU A 69 0.61 3.97 -19.66
N PRO A 70 1.20 3.35 -18.61
CA PRO A 70 1.68 4.11 -17.45
C PRO A 70 2.92 4.95 -17.82
N PRO A 71 3.19 6.04 -17.08
CA PRO A 71 4.44 6.78 -17.20
C PRO A 71 5.67 5.89 -16.96
N GLU A 72 6.80 6.18 -17.63
CA GLU A 72 8.02 5.34 -17.62
C GLU A 72 8.64 5.11 -16.23
N TYR A 73 8.40 6.02 -15.28
CA TYR A 73 8.88 5.91 -13.90
C TYR A 73 7.98 5.04 -12.99
N LEU A 74 6.83 4.58 -13.49
CA LEU A 74 5.93 3.63 -12.81
C LEU A 74 5.99 2.27 -13.53
N ASP A 75 7.10 1.57 -13.30
CA ASP A 75 7.47 0.32 -13.95
C ASP A 75 7.04 -0.95 -13.20
N GLY A 76 6.41 -0.80 -12.03
CA GLY A 76 6.05 -1.93 -11.17
C GLY A 76 7.11 -2.30 -10.12
N SER A 77 8.24 -1.59 -10.05
CA SER A 77 9.30 -1.83 -9.05
C SER A 77 8.91 -1.38 -7.63
N LEU A 78 7.92 -0.48 -7.54
CA LEU A 78 7.42 0.07 -6.29
C LEU A 78 6.32 -0.81 -5.66
N PRO A 79 6.26 -0.91 -4.32
CA PRO A 79 5.19 -1.63 -3.65
C PRO A 79 3.83 -1.00 -3.92
N GLY A 80 2.93 -1.78 -4.51
CA GLY A 80 1.58 -1.32 -4.82
C GLY A 80 1.49 -0.45 -6.08
N ASP A 81 2.51 -0.40 -6.92
CA ASP A 81 2.42 0.30 -8.21
C ASP A 81 1.30 -0.27 -9.09
N ARG A 82 0.49 0.63 -9.64
CA ARG A 82 -0.61 0.36 -10.57
C ARG A 82 -0.61 1.34 -11.74
N GLY A 83 0.44 2.15 -11.91
CA GLY A 83 0.54 3.13 -12.99
C GLY A 83 -0.46 4.29 -12.88
N PHE A 84 -1.00 4.57 -11.69
CA PHE A 84 -1.96 5.65 -11.50
C PHE A 84 -1.24 6.96 -11.18
N ASP A 85 -1.02 7.81 -12.18
CA ASP A 85 -0.60 9.19 -11.99
C ASP A 85 -1.18 10.11 -13.09
N PRO A 86 -2.45 10.54 -12.96
CA PRO A 86 -3.11 11.38 -13.95
C PRO A 86 -2.51 12.79 -14.04
N PHE A 87 -1.87 13.28 -12.98
CA PHE A 87 -1.32 14.64 -12.90
C PHE A 87 0.21 14.70 -13.07
N ARG A 88 0.86 13.55 -13.27
CA ARG A 88 2.32 13.40 -13.36
C ARG A 88 3.06 14.01 -12.17
N LEU A 89 2.49 13.89 -10.97
CA LEU A 89 3.09 14.41 -9.76
C LEU A 89 4.41 13.70 -9.43
N GLY A 90 4.54 12.41 -9.76
CA GLY A 90 5.79 11.67 -9.60
C GLY A 90 6.94 12.23 -10.44
N ALA A 91 6.63 12.88 -11.57
CA ALA A 91 7.62 13.52 -12.44
C ALA A 91 7.82 15.01 -12.17
N LEU A 92 6.79 15.72 -11.70
CA LEU A 92 6.77 17.19 -11.65
C LEU A 92 6.89 17.77 -10.24
N TRP A 93 6.50 17.00 -9.22
CA TRP A 93 6.33 17.53 -7.87
C TRP A 93 7.64 17.45 -7.08
N GLY A 94 8.23 18.61 -6.80
CA GLY A 94 9.20 18.93 -5.74
C GLY A 94 10.38 17.97 -5.51
N ASN A 95 11.60 18.51 -5.47
CA ASN A 95 12.76 17.69 -5.10
C ASN A 95 12.69 17.25 -3.64
N PRO A 96 12.97 15.97 -3.33
CA PRO A 96 13.17 15.53 -1.95
C PRO A 96 14.35 16.29 -1.31
N PRO A 97 14.40 16.38 0.03
CA PRO A 97 15.53 16.99 0.72
C PRO A 97 16.83 16.26 0.34
N ASN A 98 17.79 17.00 -0.22
CA ASN A 98 19.18 16.57 -0.48
C ASN A 98 19.46 15.51 -1.57
N GLU A 99 18.56 15.26 -2.53
CA GLU A 99 18.85 14.42 -3.70
C GLU A 99 18.77 15.22 -5.02
N GLY A 100 19.45 14.72 -6.06
CA GLY A 100 19.43 15.30 -7.41
C GLY A 100 18.04 15.28 -8.05
N ASP A 101 17.90 15.96 -9.20
CA ASP A 101 16.67 16.11 -10.00
C ASP A 101 16.17 14.79 -10.65
N ASP A 102 16.20 13.67 -9.91
CA ASP A 102 15.84 12.35 -10.41
C ASP A 102 14.37 12.02 -10.10
N ALA A 103 13.63 11.50 -11.08
CA ALA A 103 12.22 11.13 -10.88
C ALA A 103 12.03 9.98 -9.86
N THR A 104 13.01 9.10 -9.75
CA THR A 104 12.97 7.89 -8.88
C THR A 104 12.99 8.25 -7.39
N SER A 105 13.76 9.26 -6.98
CA SER A 105 13.82 9.73 -5.60
C SER A 105 12.53 10.42 -5.16
N ARG A 106 11.94 11.23 -6.03
CA ARG A 106 10.64 11.89 -5.80
C ARG A 106 9.53 10.89 -5.52
N VAL A 107 9.48 9.82 -6.31
CA VAL A 107 8.49 8.76 -6.12
C VAL A 107 8.73 7.99 -4.81
N GLY A 108 9.98 7.81 -4.39
CA GLY A 108 10.32 7.27 -3.07
C GLY A 108 9.79 8.13 -1.91
N TRP A 109 9.93 9.45 -1.99
CA TRP A 109 9.37 10.38 -0.99
C TRP A 109 7.84 10.36 -0.96
N LEU A 110 7.21 10.36 -2.14
CA LEU A 110 5.74 10.27 -2.25
C LEU A 110 5.21 8.94 -1.71
N LEU A 111 5.93 7.83 -1.93
CA LEU A 111 5.59 6.53 -1.37
C LEU A 111 5.68 6.53 0.15
N GLU A 112 6.72 7.12 0.74
CA GLU A 112 6.83 7.24 2.19
C GLU A 112 5.71 8.12 2.76
N GLY A 113 5.37 9.22 2.07
CA GLY A 113 4.21 10.05 2.41
C GLY A 113 2.89 9.25 2.34
N GLU A 114 2.72 8.41 1.33
CA GLU A 114 1.57 7.50 1.22
C GLU A 114 1.53 6.49 2.36
N LEU A 115 2.65 5.87 2.70
CA LEU A 115 2.76 4.90 3.79
C LEU A 115 2.47 5.56 5.15
N TYR A 116 2.99 6.75 5.40
CA TYR A 116 2.74 7.48 6.64
C TYR A 116 1.24 7.79 6.82
N ASN A 117 0.62 8.39 5.81
CA ASN A 117 -0.81 8.67 5.81
C ASN A 117 -1.64 7.37 5.93
N GLY A 118 -1.22 6.32 5.24
CA GLY A 118 -1.82 5.00 5.27
C GLY A 118 -1.78 4.33 6.65
N ARG A 119 -0.63 4.36 7.33
CA ARG A 119 -0.45 3.81 8.69
C ARG A 119 -1.33 4.55 9.70
N LEU A 120 -1.35 5.88 9.63
CA LEU A 120 -2.23 6.69 10.46
C LEU A 120 -3.71 6.41 10.17
N ALA A 121 -4.09 6.27 8.90
CA ALA A 121 -5.46 5.95 8.51
C ALA A 121 -5.90 4.55 8.97
N MET A 122 -5.03 3.54 8.89
CA MET A 122 -5.32 2.20 9.41
C MET A 122 -5.58 2.24 10.93
N LEU A 123 -4.74 2.96 11.69
CA LEU A 123 -4.94 3.13 13.12
C LEU A 123 -6.22 3.91 13.42
N ALA A 124 -6.49 4.98 12.67
CA ALA A 124 -7.69 5.80 12.83
C ALA A 124 -8.97 5.00 12.53
N ALA A 125 -9.01 4.24 11.45
CA ALA A 125 -10.16 3.42 11.09
C ALA A 125 -10.49 2.40 12.19
N VAL A 126 -9.48 1.67 12.69
CA VAL A 126 -9.66 0.72 13.80
C VAL A 126 -10.12 1.45 15.07
N GLY A 127 -9.55 2.61 15.38
CA GLY A 127 -9.93 3.42 16.53
C GLY A 127 -11.39 3.88 16.49
N ILE A 128 -11.82 4.43 15.35
CA ILE A 128 -13.19 4.90 15.13
C ILE A 128 -14.18 3.74 15.31
N LEU A 129 -13.94 2.60 14.65
CA LEU A 129 -14.81 1.43 14.74
C LEU A 129 -14.86 0.86 16.17
N THR A 130 -13.73 0.85 16.87
CA THR A 130 -13.67 0.35 18.25
C THR A 130 -14.47 1.24 19.22
N VAL A 131 -14.39 2.57 19.08
CA VAL A 131 -15.12 3.51 19.94
C VAL A 131 -16.62 3.38 19.76
N GLU A 132 -17.07 3.23 18.51
CA GLU A 132 -18.48 3.02 18.19
C GLU A 132 -18.96 1.64 18.67
N LEU A 133 -18.16 0.59 18.48
CA LEU A 133 -18.48 -0.76 18.99
C LEU A 133 -18.63 -0.79 20.51
N LEU A 134 -17.84 0.01 21.23
CA LEU A 134 -17.92 0.16 22.68
C LEU A 134 -19.06 1.09 23.14
N GLY A 135 -19.84 1.65 22.21
CA GLY A 135 -20.97 2.53 22.53
C GLY A 135 -20.55 3.87 23.15
N ARG A 136 -19.31 4.32 22.95
CA ARG A 136 -18.81 5.60 23.49
C ARG A 136 -19.24 6.83 22.68
N GLY A 137 -20.18 6.64 21.75
CA GLY A 137 -20.71 7.68 20.88
C GLY A 137 -19.85 7.92 19.64
N PRO A 138 -20.27 8.86 18.79
CA PRO A 138 -19.60 9.12 17.52
C PRO A 138 -18.23 9.78 17.72
N PHE A 139 -17.25 9.39 16.88
CA PHE A 139 -15.86 9.82 17.03
C PHE A 139 -15.67 11.34 17.00
N TRP A 140 -16.51 12.09 16.27
CA TRP A 140 -16.41 13.55 16.20
C TRP A 140 -16.86 14.27 17.48
N LYS A 141 -17.56 13.59 18.40
CA LYS A 141 -17.90 14.12 19.74
C LYS A 141 -16.90 13.70 20.81
N ALA A 142 -15.84 12.98 20.45
CA ALA A 142 -14.87 12.48 21.42
C ALA A 142 -14.21 13.61 22.23
N VAL A 143 -13.99 14.77 21.62
CA VAL A 143 -13.41 15.96 22.29
C VAL A 143 -14.28 16.41 23.47
N ASP A 144 -15.60 16.36 23.32
CA ASP A 144 -16.56 16.82 24.34
C ASP A 144 -16.65 15.87 25.56
N THR A 145 -16.11 14.66 25.44
CA THR A 145 -16.13 13.65 26.51
C THR A 145 -14.91 13.71 27.43
N THR A 146 -14.01 14.68 27.22
CA THR A 146 -12.74 14.79 27.96
C THR A 146 -12.99 15.21 29.40
N GLN A 147 -12.47 14.44 30.37
CA GLN A 147 -12.61 14.71 31.81
C GLN A 147 -11.52 15.65 32.38
N TRP A 148 -10.70 16.25 31.52
CA TRP A 148 -9.54 17.05 31.93
C TRP A 148 -9.96 18.50 32.16
N SER A 149 -9.41 19.12 33.21
CA SER A 149 -9.59 20.56 33.43
C SER A 149 -8.97 21.36 32.28
N GLY A 150 -9.51 22.55 31.96
CA GLY A 150 -9.03 23.39 30.86
C GLY A 150 -7.49 23.57 30.82
N PRO A 151 -6.83 23.92 31.95
CA PRO A 151 -5.38 24.00 31.99
C PRO A 151 -4.67 22.65 31.78
N GLY A 152 -5.22 21.55 32.33
CA GLY A 152 -4.67 20.21 32.14
C GLY A 152 -4.74 19.73 30.70
N TYR A 153 -5.84 20.05 30.00
CA TYR A 153 -6.03 19.72 28.59
C TYR A 153 -4.99 20.42 27.70
N VAL A 154 -4.74 21.71 27.93
CA VAL A 154 -3.73 22.48 27.19
C VAL A 154 -2.32 21.91 27.42
N VAL A 155 -1.97 21.61 28.68
CA VAL A 155 -0.67 20.97 29.00
C VAL A 155 -0.54 19.61 28.32
N GLY A 156 -1.61 18.81 28.31
CA GLY A 156 -1.65 17.53 27.62
C GLY A 156 -1.41 17.67 26.11
N ILE A 157 -2.06 18.63 25.46
CA ILE A 157 -1.85 18.92 24.03
C ILE A 157 -0.41 19.34 23.75
N VAL A 158 0.14 20.27 24.54
CA VAL A 158 1.51 20.75 24.33
C VAL A 158 2.52 19.62 24.50
N LEU A 159 2.34 18.78 25.53
CA LEU A 159 3.18 17.61 25.75
C LEU A 159 3.06 16.61 24.61
N PHE A 160 1.84 16.35 24.13
CA PHE A 160 1.60 15.47 22.98
C PHE A 160 2.34 15.97 21.74
N HIS A 161 2.20 17.26 21.39
CA HIS A 161 2.90 17.84 20.25
C HIS A 161 4.43 17.79 20.41
N LEU A 162 4.96 18.03 21.63
CA LEU A 162 6.39 17.91 21.90
C LEU A 162 6.91 16.49 21.69
N VAL A 163 6.19 15.49 22.22
CA VAL A 163 6.57 14.08 22.06
C VAL A 163 6.53 13.71 20.59
N PHE A 164 5.46 14.00 19.87
CA PHE A 164 5.36 13.70 18.44
C PHE A 164 6.37 14.46 17.59
N ALA A 165 6.72 15.71 17.93
CA ALA A 165 7.77 16.45 17.25
C ALA A 165 9.15 15.79 17.40
N LEU A 166 9.48 15.26 18.58
CA LEU A 166 10.72 14.51 18.79
C LEU A 166 10.71 13.17 18.04
N LEU A 167 9.57 12.47 18.04
CA LEU A 167 9.44 11.21 17.32
C LEU A 167 9.55 11.41 15.80
N GLU A 168 8.95 12.47 15.28
CA GLU A 168 8.98 12.84 13.86
C GLU A 168 10.38 13.26 13.43
N LYS A 169 11.09 14.02 14.27
CA LYS A 169 12.50 14.37 14.02
C LYS A 169 13.36 13.11 13.85
N ASN A 170 13.27 12.15 14.78
CA ASN A 170 14.03 10.90 14.68
C ASN A 170 13.65 10.09 13.43
N ARG A 171 12.38 10.16 13.00
CA ARG A 171 11.91 9.48 11.79
C ARG A 171 12.52 10.11 10.53
N ILE A 172 12.53 11.44 10.44
CA ILE A 172 13.10 12.16 9.30
C ILE A 172 14.60 11.90 9.19
N GLU A 173 15.35 12.02 10.29
CA GLU A 173 16.78 11.70 10.32
C GLU A 173 17.05 10.25 9.90
N SER A 174 16.23 9.29 10.37
CA SER A 174 16.31 7.90 9.92
C SER A 174 16.05 7.71 8.42
N PHE A 175 15.08 8.45 7.87
CA PHE A 175 14.76 8.39 6.45
C PHE A 175 15.89 8.97 5.61
N GLU A 176 16.49 10.08 6.04
CA GLU A 176 17.64 10.70 5.38
C GLU A 176 18.88 9.79 5.40
N GLU A 177 19.11 9.04 6.48
CA GLU A 177 20.28 8.15 6.60
C GLU A 177 20.12 6.82 5.87
N THR A 178 18.91 6.27 5.80
CA THR A 178 18.69 4.86 5.36
C THR A 178 17.72 4.69 4.19
N GLY A 179 17.03 5.76 3.79
CA GLY A 179 16.00 5.74 2.74
C GLY A 179 14.70 5.02 3.15
N GLU A 180 14.55 4.62 4.42
CA GLU A 180 13.32 4.06 4.97
C GLU A 180 12.99 4.69 6.33
N ALA A 181 11.71 4.87 6.63
CA ALA A 181 11.31 5.36 7.93
C ALA A 181 11.50 4.28 9.01
N GLY A 182 12.37 4.61 9.97
CA GLY A 182 12.65 3.83 11.15
C GLY A 182 12.29 4.57 12.44
N HIS A 183 12.30 3.84 13.54
CA HIS A 183 12.17 4.42 14.87
C HIS A 183 13.11 3.70 15.85
N PHE A 184 13.61 4.43 16.86
CA PHE A 184 14.55 3.90 17.87
C PHE A 184 15.89 3.36 17.31
N GLY A 185 16.39 3.94 16.22
CA GLY A 185 17.66 3.51 15.60
C GLY A 185 17.57 2.18 14.83
N PHE A 186 16.35 1.70 14.57
CA PHE A 186 16.08 0.58 13.68
C PHE A 186 15.31 1.08 12.45
N ALA A 187 15.92 0.94 11.28
CA ALA A 187 15.30 1.23 9.99
C ALA A 187 15.36 -0.04 9.13
N PRO A 188 14.23 -0.71 8.85
CA PRO A 188 12.89 -0.56 9.43
C PRO A 188 12.79 -1.11 10.86
N PHE A 189 11.84 -0.61 11.67
CA PHE A 189 11.53 -1.20 12.98
C PHE A 189 10.79 -2.54 12.80
N ASP A 190 11.55 -3.63 12.66
CA ASP A 190 11.02 -4.98 12.47
C ASP A 190 11.58 -5.97 13.50
N PRO A 191 11.02 -6.02 14.72
CA PRO A 191 11.46 -6.96 15.75
C PRO A 191 11.09 -8.43 15.43
N LEU A 192 10.14 -8.66 14.50
CA LEU A 192 9.63 -9.99 14.18
C LEU A 192 10.20 -10.57 12.88
N GLY A 193 10.99 -9.79 12.14
CA GLY A 193 11.58 -10.23 10.87
C GLY A 193 10.52 -10.51 9.80
N GLN A 194 9.38 -9.80 9.83
CA GLN A 194 8.27 -10.01 8.91
C GLN A 194 8.32 -9.10 7.67
N VAL A 195 9.37 -8.30 7.50
CA VAL A 195 9.56 -7.51 6.27
C VAL A 195 9.82 -8.46 5.09
N SER A 196 8.82 -8.56 4.21
CA SER A 196 8.87 -9.28 2.94
C SER A 196 8.20 -8.44 1.86
N ASP A 197 8.58 -8.67 0.61
CA ASP A 197 7.96 -8.02 -0.56
C ASP A 197 6.44 -8.21 -0.59
N TYR A 198 5.97 -9.39 -0.14
CA TYR A 198 4.56 -9.67 0.03
C TYR A 198 3.91 -8.72 1.06
N ASN A 199 4.49 -8.64 2.26
CA ASN A 199 3.91 -7.88 3.37
C ASN A 199 3.94 -6.38 3.09
N ARG A 200 4.98 -5.86 2.43
CA ARG A 200 5.05 -4.46 1.99
C ARG A 200 3.92 -4.09 1.04
N GLN A 201 3.65 -4.94 0.05
CA GLN A 201 2.54 -4.73 -0.88
C GLN A 201 1.16 -4.90 -0.21
N ALA A 202 1.04 -5.76 0.80
CA ALA A 202 -0.18 -5.93 1.56
C ALA A 202 -0.45 -4.71 2.46
N GLU A 203 0.59 -4.16 3.09
CA GLU A 203 0.54 -2.95 3.89
C GLU A 203 0.02 -1.77 3.06
N VAL A 204 0.61 -1.48 1.89
CA VAL A 204 0.19 -0.38 1.01
C VAL A 204 -1.28 -0.51 0.59
N ARG A 205 -1.76 -1.73 0.32
CA ARG A 205 -3.16 -1.96 -0.06
C ARG A 205 -4.14 -1.72 1.09
N ASN A 206 -3.81 -2.23 2.27
CA ASN A 206 -4.63 -2.00 3.46
C ASN A 206 -4.61 -0.52 3.84
N ALA A 207 -3.45 0.15 3.71
CA ALA A 207 -3.29 1.59 3.87
C ALA A 207 -4.21 2.39 2.94
N ARG A 208 -4.19 2.12 1.62
CA ARG A 208 -5.08 2.78 0.64
C ARG A 208 -6.55 2.56 0.96
N THR A 209 -6.93 1.34 1.29
CA THR A 209 -8.30 0.99 1.67
C THR A 209 -8.72 1.74 2.92
N ALA A 210 -7.85 1.85 3.92
CA ALA A 210 -8.11 2.59 5.15
C ALA A 210 -8.21 4.10 4.93
N MET A 211 -7.36 4.70 4.08
CA MET A 211 -7.46 6.12 3.74
C MET A 211 -8.83 6.45 3.10
N LEU A 212 -9.29 5.59 2.19
CA LEU A 212 -10.63 5.72 1.59
C LEU A 212 -11.74 5.50 2.63
N ALA A 213 -11.57 4.54 3.55
CA ALA A 213 -12.54 4.26 4.60
C ALA A 213 -12.68 5.45 5.58
N VAL A 214 -11.58 6.05 6.03
CA VAL A 214 -11.61 7.22 6.92
C VAL A 214 -12.29 8.41 6.25
N LEU A 215 -12.01 8.66 4.97
CA LEU A 215 -12.74 9.66 4.19
C LEU A 215 -14.25 9.35 4.14
N GLY A 216 -14.60 8.08 3.89
CA GLY A 216 -15.97 7.60 3.91
C GLY A 216 -16.66 7.81 5.26
N PHE A 217 -15.98 7.53 6.38
CA PHE A 217 -16.50 7.76 7.73
C PHE A 217 -16.76 9.25 8.00
N ALA A 218 -15.88 10.14 7.52
CA ALA A 218 -16.09 11.59 7.61
C ALA A 218 -17.29 12.05 6.77
N THR A 219 -17.44 11.54 5.54
CA THR A 219 -18.60 11.84 4.69
C THR A 219 -19.90 11.30 5.31
N GLN A 220 -19.89 10.08 5.84
CA GLN A 220 -21.02 9.48 6.55
C GLN A 220 -21.44 10.34 7.74
N ALA A 221 -20.49 10.78 8.56
CA ALA A 221 -20.76 11.68 9.68
C ALA A 221 -21.44 12.99 9.23
N TRP A 222 -21.04 13.55 8.08
CA TRP A 222 -21.59 14.80 7.57
C TRP A 222 -22.99 14.65 6.92
N VAL A 223 -23.21 13.56 6.18
CA VAL A 223 -24.45 13.30 5.44
C VAL A 223 -25.53 12.74 6.36
N THR A 224 -25.21 11.67 7.10
CA THR A 224 -26.19 10.91 7.90
C THR A 224 -26.26 11.36 9.35
N GLY A 225 -25.16 11.92 9.90
CA GLY A 225 -25.05 12.23 11.32
C GLY A 225 -24.98 11.00 12.24
N LYS A 226 -24.87 9.80 11.67
CA LYS A 226 -24.76 8.52 12.37
C LYS A 226 -23.35 7.95 12.26
N GLY A 227 -22.99 7.09 13.20
CA GLY A 227 -21.68 6.43 13.19
C GLY A 227 -21.53 5.44 12.01
N PRO A 228 -20.29 5.11 11.62
CA PRO A 228 -20.07 4.18 10.51
C PRO A 228 -20.66 2.77 10.70
N LEU A 229 -20.67 2.20 11.91
CA LEU A 229 -21.29 0.89 12.17
C LEU A 229 -22.82 0.97 12.10
N GLU A 230 -23.42 2.03 12.65
CA GLU A 230 -24.87 2.24 12.57
C GLU A 230 -25.31 2.39 11.10
N ASN A 231 -24.58 3.17 10.30
CA ASN A 231 -24.85 3.32 8.87
C ASN A 231 -24.69 2.00 8.10
N ALA A 232 -23.70 1.17 8.48
CA ALA A 232 -23.52 -0.14 7.87
C ALA A 232 -24.70 -1.07 8.18
N TYR A 233 -25.25 -1.00 9.40
CA TYR A 233 -26.43 -1.77 9.80
C TYR A 233 -27.69 -1.27 9.07
N ASP A 234 -27.89 0.04 8.99
CA ASP A 234 -29.02 0.63 8.26
C ASP A 234 -28.99 0.21 6.78
N HIS A 235 -27.83 0.27 6.13
CA HIS A 235 -27.66 -0.21 4.76
C HIS A 235 -27.88 -1.72 4.62
N TYR A 236 -27.46 -2.51 5.61
CA TYR A 236 -27.72 -3.96 5.62
C TYR A 236 -29.22 -4.28 5.71
N THR A 237 -29.97 -3.50 6.48
CA THR A 237 -31.43 -3.70 6.67
C THR A 237 -32.27 -3.16 5.52
N ASP A 238 -31.86 -2.04 4.92
CA ASP A 238 -32.49 -1.47 3.72
C ASP A 238 -31.43 -1.07 2.68
N PRO A 239 -31.03 -2.01 1.80
CA PRO A 239 -29.95 -1.79 0.85
C PRO A 239 -30.32 -0.80 -0.27
N PHE A 240 -31.61 -0.46 -0.43
CA PHE A 240 -32.06 0.47 -1.48
C PHE A 240 -32.39 1.84 -0.92
N GLY A 241 -33.00 1.92 0.27
CA GLY A 241 -33.36 3.18 0.92
C GLY A 241 -32.23 3.83 1.73
N ALA A 242 -31.27 3.08 2.25
CA ALA A 242 -30.12 3.62 2.98
C ALA A 242 -28.86 3.67 2.10
N ASN A 243 -28.91 4.44 1.02
CA ASN A 243 -27.82 4.63 0.06
C ASN A 243 -27.35 6.08 0.04
N VAL A 244 -26.11 6.31 -0.42
CA VAL A 244 -25.58 7.67 -0.64
C VAL A 244 -26.49 8.51 -1.53
N PHE A 245 -27.24 7.88 -2.44
CA PHE A 245 -28.15 8.52 -3.40
C PHE A 245 -29.51 8.94 -2.80
N THR A 246 -29.88 8.41 -1.64
CA THR A 246 -31.23 8.57 -1.07
C THR A 246 -31.26 9.48 0.16
N TYR A 247 -30.11 9.79 0.77
CA TYR A 247 -29.99 10.71 1.92
C TYR A 247 -30.09 12.19 1.51
N GLY A 248 -31.27 12.60 1.03
CA GLY A 248 -31.67 14.00 0.84
C GLY A 248 -30.72 14.85 -0.03
N GLU A 249 -30.74 16.16 0.20
CA GLU A 249 -29.95 17.14 -0.59
C GLU A 249 -28.43 16.89 -0.51
N LYS A 250 -27.93 16.49 0.66
CA LYS A 250 -26.50 16.20 0.86
C LYS A 250 -26.02 14.98 0.07
N GLY A 251 -26.86 13.95 -0.03
CA GLY A 251 -26.58 12.76 -0.83
C GLY A 251 -26.44 13.08 -2.32
N TYR A 252 -27.29 13.97 -2.85
CA TYR A 252 -27.21 14.38 -4.26
C TYR A 252 -25.91 15.09 -4.62
N TYR A 253 -25.32 15.89 -3.72
CA TYR A 253 -24.02 16.51 -3.99
C TYR A 253 -22.89 15.47 -4.11
N VAL A 254 -22.88 14.48 -3.22
CA VAL A 254 -21.88 13.39 -3.27
C VAL A 254 -22.09 12.54 -4.52
N ALA A 255 -23.33 12.20 -4.85
CA ALA A 255 -23.67 11.47 -6.07
C ALA A 255 -23.28 12.23 -7.34
N GLY A 256 -23.60 13.52 -7.40
CA GLY A 256 -23.25 14.39 -8.51
C GLY A 256 -21.74 14.49 -8.72
N PHE A 257 -20.97 14.58 -7.62
CA PHE A 257 -19.51 14.55 -7.69
C PHE A 257 -18.98 13.23 -8.26
N VAL A 258 -19.50 12.08 -7.82
CA VAL A 258 -19.06 10.77 -8.31
C VAL A 258 -19.39 10.59 -9.80
N VAL A 259 -20.58 11.01 -10.24
CA VAL A 259 -20.98 10.95 -11.65
C VAL A 259 -20.13 11.90 -12.50
N ALA A 260 -19.87 13.12 -12.01
CA ALA A 260 -19.02 14.08 -12.71
C ALA A 260 -17.58 13.57 -12.83
N PHE A 261 -17.02 13.01 -11.74
CA PHE A 261 -15.69 12.40 -11.75
C PHE A 261 -15.63 11.24 -12.75
N ALA A 262 -16.60 10.33 -12.72
CA ALA A 262 -16.66 9.23 -13.67
C ALA A 262 -16.75 9.73 -15.13
N ALA A 263 -17.57 10.74 -15.40
CA ALA A 263 -17.69 11.33 -16.73
C ALA A 263 -16.38 11.96 -17.20
N VAL A 264 -15.68 12.71 -16.34
CA VAL A 264 -14.37 13.29 -16.65
C VAL A 264 -13.36 12.20 -17.00
N MET A 265 -13.31 11.10 -16.23
CA MET A 265 -12.40 10.00 -16.53
C MET A 265 -12.68 9.34 -17.89
N HIS A 266 -13.97 9.18 -18.25
CA HIS A 266 -14.34 8.68 -19.59
C HIS A 266 -13.98 9.66 -20.70
N LEU A 267 -14.05 10.97 -20.46
CA LEU A 267 -13.66 11.98 -21.44
C LEU A 267 -12.15 12.00 -21.67
N VAL A 268 -11.35 11.94 -20.60
CA VAL A 268 -9.88 11.85 -20.69
C VAL A 268 -9.46 10.60 -21.46
N GLU A 269 -10.11 9.46 -21.21
CA GLU A 269 -9.87 8.25 -22.00
C GLU A 269 -10.29 8.43 -23.47
N GLY A 270 -11.45 9.04 -23.72
CA GLY A 270 -11.95 9.29 -25.07
C GLY A 270 -10.95 10.05 -25.95
N GLU A 271 -10.27 11.07 -25.40
CA GLU A 271 -9.22 11.80 -26.11
C GLU A 271 -8.03 10.89 -26.47
N THR A 272 -7.56 10.08 -25.52
CA THR A 272 -6.42 9.17 -25.77
C THR A 272 -6.73 8.11 -26.84
N VAL A 273 -7.96 7.59 -26.87
CA VAL A 273 -8.40 6.60 -27.87
C VAL A 273 -8.54 7.25 -29.26
N ILE A 274 -9.04 8.49 -29.34
CA ILE A 274 -9.14 9.24 -30.61
C ILE A 274 -7.74 9.48 -31.19
N VAL A 275 -6.78 9.93 -30.37
CA VAL A 275 -5.40 10.16 -30.79
C VAL A 275 -4.74 8.85 -31.27
N ALA A 276 -4.94 7.75 -30.54
CA ALA A 276 -4.43 6.43 -30.94
C ALA A 276 -5.05 5.92 -32.25
N ARG A 277 -6.36 6.13 -32.46
CA ARG A 277 -7.03 5.77 -33.71
C ARG A 277 -6.49 6.58 -34.90
N ASP A 278 -6.31 7.88 -34.70
CA ASP A 278 -5.90 8.79 -35.77
C ASP A 278 -4.43 8.59 -36.17
N SER A 279 -3.55 8.20 -35.23
CA SER A 279 -2.17 7.80 -35.53
C SER A 279 -2.09 6.50 -36.32
N ILE A 280 -2.91 5.48 -35.98
CA ILE A 280 -3.01 4.23 -36.75
C ILE A 280 -3.53 4.50 -38.16
N ARG A 281 -4.54 5.38 -38.30
CA ARG A 281 -5.10 5.75 -39.61
C ARG A 281 -4.05 6.43 -40.49
N TRP A 282 -3.25 7.34 -39.93
CA TRP A 282 -2.16 8.00 -40.66
C TRP A 282 -1.09 7.01 -41.12
N LEU A 283 -0.67 6.08 -40.25
CA LEU A 283 0.28 5.02 -40.59
C LEU A 283 -0.24 4.07 -41.67
N SER A 284 -1.53 3.74 -41.65
CA SER A 284 -2.14 2.93 -42.71
C SER A 284 -2.21 3.68 -44.03
N GLY A 285 -2.49 4.99 -43.98
CA GLY A 285 -2.58 5.86 -45.15
C GLY A 285 -1.23 6.11 -45.83
N SER A 286 -0.15 6.26 -45.05
CA SER A 286 1.20 6.41 -45.59
C SER A 286 1.70 5.11 -46.24
N GLN A 287 1.51 3.95 -45.60
CA GLN A 287 1.88 2.67 -46.20
C GLN A 287 1.10 2.33 -47.48
N GLN A 288 -0.13 2.83 -47.60
CA GLN A 288 -0.93 2.64 -48.81
C GLN A 288 -0.52 3.63 -49.92
N ALA A 289 -0.03 4.81 -49.59
CA ALA A 289 0.55 5.75 -50.54
C ALA A 289 1.89 5.24 -51.12
N ASP A 290 2.76 4.64 -50.30
CA ASP A 290 4.05 4.09 -50.74
C ASP A 290 3.91 2.86 -51.66
N LYS A 291 2.81 2.10 -51.51
CA LYS A 291 2.48 0.96 -52.40
C LYS A 291 1.89 1.37 -53.75
N VAL A 292 1.42 2.61 -53.89
CA VAL A 292 0.85 3.13 -55.15
C VAL A 292 1.90 3.90 -55.96
N SER A 293 3.01 4.29 -55.32
CA SER A 293 4.15 4.98 -55.96
C SER A 293 5.30 4.05 -56.39
N SER A 294 5.17 2.74 -56.17
CA SER A 294 6.10 1.68 -56.63
C SER A 294 5.51 0.83 -57.74
#